data_AF-A0A7S4MF76-F1
#
_entry.id   AF-A0A7S4MF76-F1
#
_cell.length_a   1.000
_cell.length_b   1.000
_cell.length_c   1.000
_cell.angle_alpha   90.00
_cell.angle_beta   90.00
_cell.angle_gamma   90.00
#
_symmetry.space_group_name_H-M   'P 1'
#
loop_
_entity.id
_entity.type
_entity.pdbx_description
1 polymer ?
#
loop_
_entity_poly.entity_id
_entity_poly.type
_entity_poly.pdbx_seq_one_letter_code
_entity_poly.pdbx_strand_id
1 'polypeptide(L)'
;AHAFSRDDATRRALRAVWPLLCALQPANALVFVYDGILYATQSFAYIRNALALGVLVVFAPALAAVTTLADTLLAIWGAKAALNGWRCATALLRIHVHLWPTWAADSPPAPPAEAAVDAVEEGEDGAEEDDVDERSARRHDADLAAAAAAIN
;
A
#
# COMPACT_ATOMS: atom_id res chain seq x y z
N ALA A 1 -0.78 29.96 -3.55
CA ALA A 1 0.68 30.17 -3.66
C ALA A 1 1.27 31.18 -2.65
N HIS A 2 0.49 32.13 -2.11
CA HIS A 2 0.99 33.06 -1.07
C HIS A 2 1.46 32.39 0.23
N ALA A 3 0.97 31.18 0.52
CA ALA A 3 1.33 30.43 1.71
C ALA A 3 2.81 29.97 1.75
N PHE A 4 3.46 29.76 0.60
CA PHE A 4 4.77 29.09 0.55
C PHE A 4 5.92 29.94 0.00
N SER A 5 5.66 30.95 -0.83
CA SER A 5 6.72 31.82 -1.36
C SER A 5 6.24 33.25 -1.62
N ARG A 6 7.16 34.21 -1.43
CA ARG A 6 6.98 35.63 -1.77
C ARG A 6 7.52 36.01 -3.14
N ASP A 7 8.29 35.15 -3.78
CA ASP A 7 8.88 35.39 -5.11
C ASP A 7 7.86 35.13 -6.25
N ASP A 8 7.76 36.09 -7.17
CA ASP A 8 6.81 36.06 -8.27
C ASP A 8 7.23 35.13 -9.42
N ALA A 9 8.52 34.86 -9.59
CA ALA A 9 8.99 33.88 -10.57
C ALA A 9 8.54 32.45 -10.17
N THR A 10 8.77 32.08 -8.90
CA THR A 10 8.34 30.80 -8.33
C THR A 10 6.82 30.61 -8.44
N ARG A 11 6.04 31.65 -8.13
CA ARG A 11 4.58 31.58 -8.21
C ARG A 11 4.07 31.37 -9.64
N ARG A 12 4.70 32.01 -10.63
CA ARG A 12 4.35 31.82 -12.05
C ARG A 12 4.62 30.37 -12.47
N ALA A 13 5.79 29.83 -12.14
CA ALA A 13 6.11 28.43 -12.41
C ALA A 13 5.10 27.48 -11.74
N LEU A 14 4.74 27.73 -10.48
CA LEU A 14 3.78 26.89 -9.75
C LEU A 14 2.39 26.89 -10.40
N ARG A 15 1.91 28.07 -10.84
CA ARG A 15 0.61 28.18 -11.53
C ARG A 15 0.55 27.37 -12.82
N ALA A 16 1.67 27.30 -13.57
CA ALA A 16 1.74 26.51 -14.79
C ALA A 16 1.62 25.01 -14.54
N VAL A 17 2.15 24.52 -13.41
CA VAL A 17 2.14 23.08 -13.06
C VAL A 17 0.91 22.69 -12.25
N TRP A 18 0.24 23.65 -11.61
CA TRP A 18 -0.89 23.40 -10.71
C TRP A 18 -1.98 22.46 -11.27
N PRO A 19 -2.46 22.62 -12.51
CA PRO A 19 -3.50 21.72 -13.05
C PRO A 19 -3.03 20.26 -13.11
N LEU A 20 -1.76 20.04 -13.49
CA LEU A 20 -1.15 18.71 -13.51
C LEU A 20 -1.09 18.12 -12.09
N LEU A 21 -0.69 18.91 -11.09
CA LEU A 21 -0.65 18.44 -9.70
C LEU A 21 -2.03 18.03 -9.19
N CYS A 22 -3.07 18.79 -9.52
CA CYS A 22 -4.44 18.46 -9.17
C CYS A 22 -4.89 17.17 -9.86
N ALA A 23 -4.62 17.03 -11.16
CA ALA A 23 -4.96 15.82 -11.91
C ALA A 23 -4.21 14.57 -11.41
N LEU A 24 -3.02 14.74 -10.83
CA LEU A 24 -2.25 13.64 -10.25
C LEU A 24 -2.77 13.17 -8.89
N GLN A 25 -3.61 13.93 -8.18
CA GLN A 25 -4.06 13.52 -6.85
C GLN A 25 -4.83 12.18 -6.86
N PRO A 26 -5.83 11.97 -7.75
CA PRO A 26 -6.52 10.68 -7.84
C PRO A 26 -5.59 9.53 -8.25
N ALA A 27 -4.67 9.79 -9.20
CA ALA A 27 -3.70 8.79 -9.62
C ALA A 27 -2.75 8.39 -8.48
N ASN A 28 -2.29 9.36 -7.69
CA ASN A 28 -1.44 9.11 -6.53
C ASN A 28 -2.20 8.34 -5.44
N ALA A 29 -3.49 8.66 -5.22
CA ALA A 29 -4.33 7.92 -4.27
C ALA A 29 -4.43 6.44 -4.66
N LEU A 30 -4.67 6.14 -5.94
CA LEU A 30 -4.69 4.76 -6.43
C LEU A 30 -3.36 4.03 -6.20
N VAL A 31 -2.24 4.67 -6.54
CA VAL A 31 -0.90 4.11 -6.30
C VAL A 31 -0.70 3.79 -4.82
N PHE A 32 -1.07 4.68 -3.91
CA PHE A 32 -0.92 4.45 -2.48
C PHE A 32 -1.79 3.29 -1.96
N VAL A 33 -3.02 3.16 -2.45
CA VAL A 33 -3.88 2.02 -2.08
C VAL A 33 -3.24 0.71 -2.53
N TYR A 34 -2.79 0.64 -3.79
CA TYR A 34 -2.20 -0.57 -4.33
C TYR A 34 -0.85 -0.91 -3.69
N ASP A 35 -0.01 0.09 -3.40
CA ASP A 35 1.23 -0.11 -2.65
C ASP A 35 0.94 -0.66 -1.25
N GLY A 36 -0.09 -0.15 -0.58
CA GLY A 36 -0.55 -0.66 0.72
C GLY A 36 -0.92 -2.14 0.66
N ILE A 37 -1.65 -2.55 -0.38
CA ILE A 37 -2.00 -3.98 -0.60
C ILE A 37 -0.73 -4.81 -0.83
N LEU A 38 0.19 -4.35 -1.68
CA LEU A 38 1.44 -5.08 -1.94
C LEU A 38 2.33 -5.19 -0.69
N TYR A 39 2.31 -4.19 0.19
CA TYR A 39 2.97 -4.27 1.49
C TYR A 39 2.25 -5.25 2.44
N ALA A 40 0.91 -5.27 2.45
CA ALA A 40 0.15 -6.24 3.21
C ALA A 40 0.45 -7.68 2.78
N THR A 41 0.61 -7.93 1.47
CA THR A 41 1.03 -9.23 0.93
C THR A 41 2.54 -9.46 0.97
N GLN A 42 3.28 -8.65 1.73
CA GLN A 42 4.73 -8.76 1.96
C GLN A 42 5.56 -8.88 0.65
N SER A 43 5.06 -8.29 -0.44
CA SER A 43 5.64 -8.41 -1.77
C SER A 43 6.81 -7.42 -1.98
N PHE A 44 7.71 -7.32 -1.00
CA PHE A 44 8.74 -6.27 -0.96
C PHE A 44 9.78 -6.38 -2.08
N ALA A 45 10.25 -7.59 -2.38
CA ALA A 45 11.22 -7.79 -3.46
C ALA A 45 10.63 -7.35 -4.82
N TYR A 46 9.35 -7.61 -5.02
CA TYR A 46 8.62 -7.17 -6.21
C TYR A 46 8.56 -5.64 -6.29
N ILE A 47 8.09 -4.97 -5.22
CA ILE A 47 7.97 -3.51 -5.18
C ILE A 47 9.33 -2.83 -5.41
N ARG A 48 10.38 -3.34 -4.76
CA ARG A 48 11.75 -2.84 -4.92
C ARG A 48 12.20 -2.94 -6.38
N ASN A 49 12.04 -4.11 -7.00
CA ASN A 49 12.47 -4.34 -8.37
C ASN A 49 11.63 -3.50 -9.36
N ALA A 50 10.31 -3.41 -9.15
CA ALA A 50 9.43 -2.58 -9.94
C ALA A 50 9.80 -1.10 -9.84
N LEU A 51 10.11 -0.60 -8.65
CA LEU A 51 10.58 0.77 -8.46
C LEU A 51 11.94 1.01 -9.14
N ALA A 52 12.89 0.10 -8.95
CA ALA A 52 14.22 0.20 -9.56
C ALA A 52 14.13 0.24 -11.09
N LEU A 53 13.35 -0.67 -11.69
CA LEU A 53 13.10 -0.69 -13.13
C LEU A 53 12.38 0.58 -13.60
N GLY A 54 11.37 1.04 -12.86
CA GLY A 54 10.66 2.27 -13.18
C GLY A 54 11.58 3.49 -13.16
N VAL A 55 12.50 3.56 -12.20
CA VAL A 55 13.49 4.64 -12.16
C VAL A 55 14.44 4.56 -13.34
N LEU A 56 14.98 3.38 -13.64
CA LEU A 56 16.00 3.21 -14.68
C LEU A 56 15.44 3.35 -16.11
N VAL A 57 14.22 2.85 -16.36
CA VAL A 57 13.65 2.76 -17.71
C VAL A 57 12.65 3.88 -18.00
N VAL A 58 11.97 4.42 -16.98
CA VAL A 58 10.95 5.46 -17.17
C VAL A 58 11.44 6.82 -16.68
N PHE A 59 11.78 6.94 -15.39
CA PHE A 59 12.05 8.25 -14.80
C PHE A 59 13.38 8.85 -15.27
N ALA A 60 14.47 8.10 -15.23
CA ALA A 60 15.79 8.62 -15.58
C ALA A 60 15.89 9.02 -17.06
N PRO A 61 15.40 8.22 -18.03
CA PRO A 61 15.36 8.63 -19.43
C PRO A 61 14.43 9.83 -19.66
N ALA A 62 13.25 9.85 -19.02
CA ALA A 62 12.35 11.00 -19.11
C ALA A 62 13.02 12.27 -18.56
N LEU A 63 13.71 12.19 -17.42
CA LEU A 63 14.41 13.31 -16.83
C LEU A 63 15.59 13.79 -17.69
N ALA A 64 16.35 12.87 -18.29
CA ALA A 64 17.41 13.22 -19.23
C ALA A 64 16.84 13.93 -20.48
N ALA A 65 15.69 13.48 -20.98
CA ALA A 65 14.99 14.15 -22.07
C ALA A 65 14.51 15.56 -21.67
N VAL A 66 14.03 15.74 -20.44
CA VAL A 66 13.65 17.06 -19.90
C VAL A 66 14.85 18.01 -19.92
N THR A 67 16.01 17.60 -19.39
CA THR A 67 17.22 18.44 -19.34
C THR A 67 17.79 18.82 -20.71
N THR A 68 17.37 18.14 -21.79
CA THR A 68 17.88 18.38 -23.14
C THR A 68 16.85 19.05 -24.07
N LEU A 69 15.55 18.82 -23.84
CA LEU A 69 14.48 19.25 -24.74
C LEU A 69 13.54 20.29 -24.12
N ALA A 70 13.40 20.33 -22.79
CA ALA A 70 12.43 21.19 -22.12
C ALA A 70 12.80 21.43 -20.65
N ASP A 71 13.55 22.51 -20.36
CA ASP A 71 13.90 22.92 -18.99
C ASP A 71 12.74 23.62 -18.28
N THR A 72 11.63 22.90 -18.11
CA THR A 72 10.44 23.40 -17.44
C THR A 72 10.05 22.55 -16.25
N LEU A 73 9.55 23.20 -15.20
CA LEU A 73 9.03 22.52 -14.02
C LEU A 73 7.90 21.54 -14.38
N LEU A 74 7.08 21.88 -15.37
CA LEU A 74 6.00 21.01 -15.85
C LEU A 74 6.55 19.69 -16.38
N ALA A 75 7.63 19.72 -17.15
CA ALA A 75 8.22 18.54 -17.74
C ALA A 75 8.87 17.62 -16.68
N ILE A 76 9.50 18.19 -15.65
CA ILE A 76 9.99 17.43 -14.47
C ILE A 76 8.82 16.73 -13.76
N TRP A 77 7.71 17.44 -13.54
CA TRP A 77 6.52 16.84 -12.93
C TRP A 77 5.85 15.80 -13.83
N GLY A 78 5.92 15.97 -15.15
CA GLY A 78 5.52 14.96 -16.13
C GLY A 78 6.35 13.68 -16.02
N ALA A 79 7.68 13.79 -15.90
CA ALA A 79 8.55 12.64 -15.66
C ALA A 79 8.18 11.93 -14.34
N LYS A 80 7.91 12.69 -13.28
CA LYS A 80 7.46 12.13 -11.99
C LYS A 80 6.09 11.46 -12.09
N ALA A 81 5.16 12.05 -12.83
CA ALA A 81 3.86 11.46 -13.12
C ALA A 81 3.99 10.12 -13.85
N ALA A 82 4.88 10.04 -14.85
CA ALA A 82 5.15 8.81 -15.59
C ALA A 82 5.66 7.69 -14.66
N LEU A 83 6.53 8.02 -13.71
CA LEU A 83 6.98 7.04 -12.70
C LEU A 83 5.82 6.55 -11.82
N ASN A 84 4.91 7.43 -11.41
CA ASN A 84 3.73 7.01 -10.64
C ASN A 84 2.77 6.17 -11.48
N GLY A 85 2.64 6.46 -12.78
CA GLY A 85 1.91 5.63 -13.74
C GLY A 85 2.51 4.23 -13.86
N TRP A 86 3.83 4.12 -13.96
CA TRP A 86 4.55 2.85 -13.93
C TRP A 86 4.27 2.06 -12.64
N ARG A 87 4.39 2.71 -11.47
CA ARG A 87 4.07 2.08 -10.18
C ARG A 87 2.65 1.53 -10.16
N CYS A 88 1.67 2.35 -10.57
CA CYS A 88 0.28 1.93 -10.66
C CYS A 88 0.10 0.70 -11.56
N ALA A 89 0.68 0.74 -12.77
CA ALA A 89 0.57 -0.35 -13.74
C ALA A 89 1.17 -1.66 -13.23
N THR A 90 2.37 -1.60 -12.63
CA THR A 90 3.02 -2.79 -12.05
C THR A 90 2.20 -3.35 -10.89
N ALA A 91 1.68 -2.50 -10.01
CA ALA A 91 0.87 -2.96 -8.89
C ALA A 91 -0.45 -3.59 -9.34
N LEU A 92 -1.13 -2.99 -10.32
CA LEU A 92 -2.32 -3.55 -10.96
C LEU A 92 -2.03 -4.92 -11.58
N LEU A 93 -0.93 -5.05 -12.32
CA LEU A 93 -0.51 -6.33 -12.90
C LEU A 93 -0.27 -7.40 -11.83
N ARG A 94 0.44 -7.04 -10.74
CA ARG A 94 0.72 -8.00 -9.67
C ARG A 94 -0.56 -8.47 -8.98
N ILE A 95 -1.46 -7.54 -8.66
CA ILE A 95 -2.67 -7.84 -7.90
C ILE A 95 -3.70 -8.56 -8.76
N HIS A 96 -4.01 -8.02 -9.94
CA HIS A 96 -5.08 -8.53 -10.81
C HIS A 96 -4.65 -9.59 -11.81
N VAL A 97 -3.40 -10.06 -11.78
CA VAL A 97 -2.98 -11.19 -12.64
C VAL A 97 -2.29 -12.28 -11.83
N HIS A 98 -1.42 -11.93 -10.89
CA HIS A 98 -0.68 -12.92 -10.11
C HIS A 98 -1.30 -13.26 -8.75
N LEU A 99 -1.99 -12.30 -8.13
CA LEU A 99 -2.67 -12.47 -6.84
C LEU A 99 -4.19 -12.48 -7.01
N TRP A 100 -4.67 -12.89 -8.19
CA TRP A 100 -6.10 -12.97 -8.50
C TRP A 100 -6.86 -13.63 -7.34
N PRO A 101 -8.04 -13.14 -6.94
CA PRO A 101 -8.81 -13.55 -5.77
C PRO A 101 -8.83 -15.06 -5.50
N THR A 102 -7.87 -15.55 -4.70
CA THR A 102 -8.02 -16.83 -4.00
C THR A 102 -8.74 -16.64 -2.67
N TRP A 103 -8.98 -15.40 -2.23
CA TRP A 103 -9.76 -15.11 -1.02
C TRP A 103 -11.21 -15.59 -1.10
N ALA A 104 -11.75 -15.81 -2.30
CA ALA A 104 -13.07 -16.45 -2.49
C ALA A 104 -13.01 -17.99 -2.40
N ALA A 105 -11.84 -18.60 -2.60
CA ALA A 105 -11.66 -20.06 -2.53
C ALA A 105 -11.45 -20.55 -1.10
N ASP A 106 -10.89 -19.72 -0.22
CA ASP A 106 -10.59 -20.07 1.18
C ASP A 106 -11.67 -19.63 2.18
N SER A 107 -12.81 -19.12 1.70
CA SER A 107 -13.96 -18.89 2.60
C SER A 107 -14.47 -20.26 3.07
N PRO A 108 -14.41 -20.60 4.37
CA PRO A 108 -14.98 -21.85 4.85
C PRO A 108 -16.46 -21.90 4.43
N PRO A 109 -16.98 -23.07 4.03
CA PRO A 109 -18.39 -23.19 3.68
C PRO A 109 -19.23 -22.63 4.83
N ALA A 110 -20.23 -21.82 4.49
CA ALA A 110 -21.14 -21.27 5.49
C ALA A 110 -21.62 -22.42 6.40
N PRO A 111 -21.57 -22.26 7.73
CA PRO A 111 -22.00 -23.32 8.62
C PRO A 111 -23.45 -23.71 8.26
N PRO A 112 -23.80 -25.00 8.35
CA PRO A 112 -25.18 -25.43 8.12
C PRO A 112 -26.12 -24.61 9.02
N ALA A 113 -27.32 -24.28 8.52
CA ALA A 113 -28.23 -23.36 9.19
C ALA A 113 -28.50 -23.71 10.66
N GLU A 114 -28.44 -25.00 11.01
CA GLU A 114 -28.57 -25.50 12.38
C GLU A 114 -27.40 -25.04 13.29
N ALA A 115 -26.15 -25.12 12.82
CA ALA A 115 -24.98 -24.67 13.57
C ALA A 115 -24.86 -23.13 13.68
N ALA A 116 -25.52 -22.39 12.77
CA ALA A 116 -25.60 -20.94 12.85
C ALA A 116 -26.61 -20.45 13.90
N VAL A 117 -27.62 -21.28 14.23
CA VAL A 117 -28.59 -21.00 15.30
C VAL A 117 -27.94 -21.30 16.66
N ASP A 118 -27.23 -22.42 16.78
CA ASP A 118 -26.51 -22.79 18.01
C ASP A 118 -25.41 -21.78 18.38
N ALA A 119 -24.67 -21.24 17.39
CA ALA A 119 -23.64 -20.23 17.63
C ALA A 119 -24.19 -18.85 18.03
N VAL A 120 -25.45 -18.56 17.67
CA VAL A 120 -26.14 -17.34 18.13
C VAL A 120 -26.62 -17.53 19.57
N GLU A 121 -27.09 -18.73 19.94
CA GLU A 121 -27.47 -19.05 21.32
C GLU A 121 -26.25 -19.12 22.28
N GLU A 122 -25.11 -19.68 21.85
CA GLU A 122 -23.88 -19.71 22.67
C GLU A 122 -23.24 -18.33 22.89
N GLY A 123 -23.50 -17.37 21.99
CA GLY A 123 -22.97 -16.00 22.06
C GLY A 123 -23.70 -15.09 23.05
N GLU A 124 -24.90 -15.45 23.50
CA GLU A 124 -25.67 -14.66 24.47
C GLU A 124 -25.41 -15.06 25.94
N ASP A 125 -24.90 -16.27 26.21
CA ASP A 125 -24.79 -16.80 27.58
C ASP A 125 -23.35 -16.88 28.17
N GLY A 126 -22.31 -16.42 27.45
CA GLY A 126 -20.92 -16.78 27.77
C GLY A 126 -19.91 -15.64 28.05
N ALA A 127 -20.33 -14.42 28.33
CA ALA A 127 -19.40 -13.32 28.68
C ALA A 127 -19.05 -13.32 30.18
N GLU A 128 -18.37 -14.35 30.68
CA GLU A 128 -17.65 -14.29 31.96
C GLU A 128 -16.20 -13.83 31.72
N GLU A 129 -15.93 -12.60 32.17
CA GLU A 129 -14.70 -11.81 31.99
C GLU A 129 -13.43 -12.45 32.59
N ASP A 130 -13.54 -13.54 33.36
CA ASP A 130 -12.46 -14.14 34.15
C ASP A 130 -11.52 -15.09 33.37
N ASP A 131 -11.95 -15.64 32.22
CA ASP A 131 -11.20 -16.70 31.51
C ASP A 131 -10.14 -16.15 30.51
N VAL A 132 -10.18 -14.85 30.23
CA VAL A 132 -9.26 -14.17 29.28
C VAL A 132 -7.89 -13.93 29.90
N ASP A 133 -7.84 -13.55 31.18
CA ASP A 133 -6.58 -13.24 31.86
C ASP A 133 -5.74 -14.49 32.11
N GLU A 134 -6.37 -15.63 32.42
CA GLU A 134 -5.65 -16.88 32.67
C GLU A 134 -5.04 -17.47 31.40
N ARG A 135 -5.70 -17.31 30.23
CA ARG A 135 -5.13 -17.71 28.93
C ARG A 135 -4.00 -16.79 28.48
N SER A 136 -4.08 -15.50 28.80
CA SER A 136 -3.04 -14.51 28.50
C SER A 136 -1.76 -14.81 29.28
N ALA A 137 -1.89 -15.12 30.58
CA ALA A 137 -0.77 -15.50 31.44
C ALA A 137 -0.07 -16.77 30.95
N ARG A 138 -0.83 -17.83 30.61
CA ARG A 138 -0.27 -19.09 30.11
C ARG A 138 0.47 -18.93 28.77
N ARG A 139 0.00 -18.02 27.90
CA ARG A 139 0.70 -17.69 26.64
C ARG A 139 2.01 -16.97 26.89
N HIS A 140 2.04 -16.02 27.81
CA HIS A 140 3.26 -15.29 28.15
C HIS A 140 4.35 -16.22 28.71
N ASP A 141 3.97 -17.17 29.58
CA ASP A 141 4.91 -18.14 30.14
C ASP A 141 5.45 -19.11 29.08
N ALA A 142 4.60 -19.52 28.13
CA ALA A 142 5.02 -20.38 27.01
C ALA A 142 6.01 -19.66 26.08
N ASP A 143 5.79 -18.38 25.81
CA ASP A 143 6.67 -17.56 24.98
C ASP A 143 8.04 -17.33 25.65
N LEU A 144 8.06 -17.12 26.98
CA LEU A 144 9.30 -17.01 27.76
C LEU A 144 10.10 -18.32 27.77
N ALA A 145 9.42 -19.46 27.92
CA ALA A 145 10.07 -20.77 27.88
C ALA A 145 10.66 -21.08 26.51
N ALA A 146 9.96 -20.73 25.43
CA ALA A 146 10.47 -20.88 24.06
C ALA A 146 11.67 -19.97 23.78
N ALA A 147 11.66 -18.73 24.27
CA ALA A 147 12.77 -17.80 24.13
C ALA A 147 14.03 -18.28 24.89
N ALA A 148 13.86 -18.84 26.09
CA ALA A 148 14.97 -19.39 26.88
C ALA A 148 15.60 -20.62 26.21
N ALA A 149 14.80 -21.48 25.57
CA ALA A 149 15.29 -22.65 24.84
C ALA A 149 16.06 -22.29 23.56
N ALA A 150 15.83 -21.12 22.97
CA ALA A 150 16.52 -20.67 21.76
C ALA A 150 17.91 -20.04 22.02
N ILE A 151 18.25 -19.75 23.27
CA ILE A 151 19.51 -19.10 23.68
C ILE A 151 20.56 -20.12 24.15
N ASN A 152 20.17 -21.37 24.39
CA ASN A 152 21.03 -22.45 24.86
C ASN A 152 21.31 -23.48 23.75
#